data_AF-C8PTV8-F1
#
_entry.id   AF-C8PTV8-F1
#
_cell.length_a   1.000
_cell.length_b   1.000
_cell.length_c   1.000
_cell.angle_alpha   90.00
_cell.angle_beta   90.00
_cell.angle_gamma   90.00
#
_symmetry.space_group_name_H-M   'P 1'
#
loop_
_entity.id
_entity.type
_entity.pdbx_description
1 polymer ?
#
loop_
_entity_poly.entity_id
_entity_poly.type
_entity_poly.pdbx_seq_one_letter_code
_entity_poly.pdbx_strand_id
1 'polypeptide(L)'
;MEAKTEGATRLRLKDIITLSIFNIAMLVIMVIVKMIMTVAATPALDYLFYVGVMAFFCAPLYIVMSNKTAKHGTFFITAVFCGLMMAAFGSVWFSAVMLAVGVICELVMLGDAAYKNPLRNGIGYVVYWTLYAWGSSIPLFFFKEQYLKSLGDSYTEEGKQTLIHFYGSVDMMLLIGLISAVLAALGFWAGMLFFKKHIKKAKLA
;
A
#
# COMPACT_ATOMS: atom_id res chain seq x y z
N MET A 1 15.24 0.58 38.01
CA MET A 1 15.19 1.75 37.10
C MET A 1 14.52 1.33 35.79
N GLU A 2 13.29 0.79 35.84
CA GLU A 2 12.66 0.05 34.72
C GLU A 2 11.17 0.39 34.52
N ALA A 3 10.76 1.63 34.78
CA ALA A 3 9.37 2.05 34.61
C ALA A 3 9.21 3.24 33.65
N LYS A 4 10.10 3.39 32.65
CA LYS A 4 10.07 4.57 31.75
C LYS A 4 9.89 4.30 30.25
N THR A 5 9.64 3.05 29.82
CA THR A 5 9.69 2.76 28.36
C THR A 5 8.52 1.95 27.79
N GLU A 6 7.51 1.52 28.56
CA GLU A 6 6.39 0.78 27.95
C GLU A 6 5.35 1.69 27.25
N GLY A 7 5.14 2.92 27.75
CA GLY A 7 4.16 3.86 27.19
C GLY A 7 4.59 4.57 25.89
N ALA A 8 5.86 4.41 25.49
CA ALA A 8 6.44 5.03 24.29
C ALA A 8 6.32 4.14 23.05
N THR A 9 6.32 2.81 23.24
CA THR A 9 6.40 1.83 22.15
C THR A 9 5.04 1.35 21.67
N ARG A 10 4.01 1.38 22.53
CA ARG A 10 2.66 0.91 22.22
C ARG A 10 1.78 2.01 21.59
N LEU A 11 0.95 1.62 20.62
CA LEU A 11 -0.08 2.48 20.03
C LEU A 11 -1.12 2.86 21.08
N ARG A 12 -1.39 4.15 21.22
CA ARG A 12 -2.48 4.69 22.06
C ARG A 12 -3.68 5.05 21.19
N LEU A 13 -4.83 5.28 21.81
CA LEU A 13 -6.06 5.67 21.10
C LEU A 13 -5.85 6.88 20.18
N LYS A 14 -5.14 7.92 20.64
CA LYS A 14 -4.80 9.10 19.82
C LYS A 14 -3.96 8.76 18.57
N ASP A 15 -3.10 7.76 18.67
CA ASP A 15 -2.25 7.32 17.57
C ASP A 15 -3.11 6.54 16.57
N ILE A 16 -4.00 5.67 17.06
CA ILE A 16 -4.99 4.96 16.23
C ILE A 16 -5.87 5.96 15.48
N ILE A 17 -6.42 6.98 16.15
CA ILE A 17 -7.23 8.02 15.49
C ILE A 17 -6.43 8.72 14.38
N THR A 18 -5.17 9.07 14.66
CA THR A 18 -4.28 9.71 13.68
C THR A 18 -4.04 8.79 12.48
N LEU A 19 -3.70 7.52 12.72
CA LEU A 19 -3.51 6.51 11.67
C LEU A 19 -4.78 6.33 10.84
N SER A 20 -5.95 6.28 11.48
CA SER A 20 -7.23 6.15 10.78
C SER A 20 -7.49 7.30 9.82
N ILE A 21 -7.30 8.55 10.26
CA ILE A 21 -7.51 9.74 9.42
C ILE A 21 -6.60 9.71 8.19
N PHE A 22 -5.31 9.42 8.38
CA PHE A 22 -4.37 9.34 7.26
C PHE A 22 -4.65 8.16 6.33
N ASN A 23 -5.01 6.99 6.88
CA ASN A 23 -5.39 5.85 6.06
C ASN A 23 -6.65 6.13 5.24
N ILE A 24 -7.70 6.72 5.82
CA ILE A 24 -8.89 7.13 5.07
C ILE A 24 -8.52 8.08 3.93
N ALA A 25 -7.68 9.08 4.20
CA ALA A 25 -7.20 10.00 3.15
C ALA A 25 -6.40 9.27 2.05
N MET A 26 -5.55 8.31 2.42
CA MET A 26 -4.86 7.47 1.44
C MET A 26 -5.84 6.64 0.61
N LEU A 27 -6.86 6.04 1.23
CA LEU A 27 -7.89 5.27 0.50
C LEU A 27 -8.64 6.14 -0.52
N VAL A 28 -8.95 7.39 -0.18
CA VAL A 28 -9.54 8.34 -1.13
C VAL A 28 -8.61 8.57 -2.32
N ILE A 29 -7.31 8.76 -2.09
CA ILE A 29 -6.32 8.87 -3.17
C ILE A 29 -6.27 7.60 -4.01
N MET A 30 -6.31 6.42 -3.39
CA MET A 30 -6.30 5.13 -4.09
C MET A 30 -7.47 5.03 -5.07
N VAL A 31 -8.68 5.41 -4.64
CA VAL A 31 -9.88 5.41 -5.48
C VAL A 31 -9.76 6.42 -6.63
N ILE A 32 -9.34 7.66 -6.34
CA ILE A 32 -9.18 8.71 -7.36
C ILE A 32 -8.16 8.29 -8.42
N VAL A 33 -7.00 7.78 -8.00
CA VAL A 33 -5.95 7.30 -8.92
C VAL A 33 -6.48 6.15 -9.77
N LYS A 34 -7.20 5.19 -9.18
CA LYS A 34 -7.76 4.07 -9.94
C LYS A 34 -8.78 4.53 -10.98
N MET A 35 -9.66 5.45 -10.62
CA MET A 35 -10.64 6.02 -11.55
C MET A 35 -9.96 6.74 -12.72
N ILE A 36 -8.95 7.59 -12.44
CA ILE A 36 -8.21 8.31 -13.47
C ILE A 36 -7.48 7.34 -14.40
N MET A 37 -6.76 6.35 -13.84
CA MET A 37 -6.01 5.38 -14.64
C MET A 37 -6.93 4.55 -15.53
N THR A 38 -8.11 4.17 -15.04
CA THR A 38 -9.09 3.39 -15.82
C THR A 38 -9.63 4.17 -17.03
N VAL A 39 -9.74 5.50 -16.93
CA VAL A 39 -10.26 6.36 -18.01
C VAL A 39 -9.15 6.85 -18.94
N ALA A 40 -7.98 7.18 -18.40
CA ALA A 40 -6.91 7.85 -19.12
C ALA A 40 -5.84 6.91 -19.68
N ALA A 41 -5.68 5.71 -19.12
CA ALA A 41 -4.66 4.76 -19.53
C ALA A 41 -5.27 3.62 -20.37
N THR A 42 -4.48 3.07 -21.28
CA THR A 42 -4.85 1.81 -21.94
C THR A 42 -4.87 0.67 -20.90
N PRO A 43 -5.64 -0.41 -21.11
CA PRO A 43 -5.71 -1.53 -20.15
C PRO A 43 -4.33 -2.09 -19.76
N ALA A 44 -3.41 -2.17 -20.72
CA ALA A 44 -2.03 -2.60 -20.46
C ALA A 44 -1.28 -1.64 -19.53
N LEU A 45 -1.39 -0.32 -19.75
CA LEU A 45 -0.75 0.68 -18.90
C LEU A 45 -1.39 0.76 -17.52
N ASP A 46 -2.72 0.63 -17.43
CA ASP A 46 -3.43 0.53 -16.15
C ASP A 46 -2.87 -0.65 -15.36
N TYR A 47 -2.87 -1.87 -15.89
CA TYR A 47 -2.38 -3.03 -15.15
C TYR A 47 -0.92 -2.97 -14.75
N LEU A 48 -0.06 -2.38 -15.60
CA LEU A 48 1.38 -2.32 -15.34
C LEU A 48 1.76 -1.26 -14.31
N PHE A 49 1.13 -0.08 -14.37
CA PHE A 49 1.57 1.10 -13.61
C PHE A 49 0.64 1.49 -12.46
N TYR A 50 -0.63 1.07 -12.45
CA TYR A 50 -1.64 1.48 -11.46
C TYR A 50 -1.13 1.42 -10.03
N VAL A 51 -0.57 0.28 -9.60
CA VAL A 51 -0.13 0.09 -8.21
C VAL A 51 1.03 1.03 -7.87
N GLY A 52 1.98 1.20 -8.78
CA GLY A 52 3.11 2.11 -8.58
C GLY A 52 2.71 3.58 -8.57
N VAL A 53 1.78 4.00 -9.45
CA VAL A 53 1.23 5.36 -9.45
C VAL A 53 0.46 5.62 -8.15
N MET A 54 -0.32 4.64 -7.69
CA MET A 54 -1.02 4.71 -6.41
C MET A 54 -0.04 4.87 -5.24
N ALA A 55 1.04 4.07 -5.22
CA ALA A 55 2.12 4.21 -4.24
C ALA A 55 2.77 5.60 -4.30
N PHE A 56 2.99 6.15 -5.49
CA PHE A 56 3.61 7.46 -5.63
C PHE A 56 2.79 8.56 -4.95
N PHE A 57 1.47 8.60 -5.19
CA PHE A 57 0.59 9.62 -4.62
C PHE A 57 0.23 9.40 -3.15
N CYS A 58 0.22 8.15 -2.68
CA CYS A 58 0.00 7.88 -1.25
C CYS A 58 1.23 8.20 -0.39
N ALA A 59 2.43 8.31 -0.98
CA ALA A 59 3.68 8.45 -0.24
C ALA A 59 3.77 9.69 0.67
N PRO A 60 3.36 10.90 0.25
CA PRO A 60 3.40 12.08 1.12
C PRO A 60 2.53 11.93 2.37
N LEU A 61 1.32 11.38 2.24
CA LEU A 61 0.43 11.13 3.38
C LEU A 61 1.02 10.08 4.32
N TYR A 62 1.56 9.00 3.75
CA TYR A 62 2.24 7.96 4.52
C TYR A 62 3.43 8.53 5.31
N ILE A 63 4.24 9.41 4.71
CA ILE A 63 5.39 10.02 5.39
C ILE A 63 4.95 10.85 6.58
N VAL A 64 3.91 11.68 6.44
CA VAL A 64 3.38 12.47 7.56
C VAL A 64 2.84 11.55 8.64
N MET A 65 2.05 10.55 8.26
CA MET A 65 1.45 9.57 9.18
C MET A 65 2.52 8.82 9.99
N SER A 66 3.53 8.26 9.30
CA SER A 66 4.61 7.47 9.89
C SER A 66 5.52 8.30 10.78
N ASN A 67 5.81 9.57 10.42
CA ASN A 67 6.62 10.45 11.28
C ASN A 67 5.86 10.92 12.52
N LYS A 68 4.54 11.14 12.42
CA LYS A 68 3.71 11.63 13.54
C LYS A 68 3.42 10.55 14.58
N THR A 69 3.26 9.30 14.14
CA THR A 69 2.99 8.16 15.03
C THR A 69 4.26 7.41 15.43
N ALA A 70 5.16 7.18 14.48
CA ALA A 70 6.50 6.59 14.64
C ALA A 70 6.58 5.37 15.58
N LYS A 71 5.58 4.48 15.50
CA LYS A 71 5.40 3.31 16.39
C LYS A 71 5.10 2.04 15.59
N HIS A 72 5.44 0.89 16.18
CA HIS A 72 5.07 -0.42 15.65
C HIS A 72 3.55 -0.59 15.59
N GLY A 73 3.08 -1.32 14.59
CA GLY A 73 1.67 -1.51 14.25
C GLY A 73 1.11 -0.49 13.25
N THR A 74 1.92 0.47 12.80
CA THR A 74 1.51 1.45 11.78
C THR A 74 1.18 0.78 10.45
N PHE A 75 2.02 -0.16 9.99
CA PHE A 75 1.74 -0.89 8.75
C PHE A 75 0.61 -1.88 8.91
N PHE A 76 0.51 -2.53 10.08
CA PHE A 76 -0.59 -3.45 10.35
C PHE A 76 -1.95 -2.74 10.27
N ILE A 77 -2.08 -1.58 10.90
CA ILE A 77 -3.31 -0.78 10.82
C ILE A 77 -3.57 -0.33 9.38
N THR A 78 -2.56 0.14 8.66
CA THR A 78 -2.71 0.50 7.25
C THR A 78 -3.22 -0.66 6.40
N ALA A 79 -2.68 -1.86 6.62
CA ALA A 79 -3.11 -3.06 5.93
C ALA A 79 -4.55 -3.46 6.28
N VAL A 80 -4.97 -3.30 7.54
CA VAL A 80 -6.37 -3.50 7.95
C VAL A 80 -7.30 -2.54 7.22
N PHE A 81 -6.97 -1.23 7.16
CA PHE A 81 -7.79 -0.26 6.43
C PHE A 81 -7.88 -0.58 4.93
N CYS A 82 -6.76 -0.96 4.32
CA CYS A 82 -6.73 -1.37 2.92
C CYS A 82 -7.56 -2.64 2.69
N GLY A 83 -7.41 -3.64 3.57
CA GLY A 83 -8.19 -4.87 3.53
C GLY A 83 -9.70 -4.63 3.71
N LEU A 84 -10.11 -3.72 4.61
CA LEU A 84 -11.51 -3.34 4.79
C LEU A 84 -12.08 -2.66 3.55
N MET A 85 -11.32 -1.76 2.90
CA MET A 85 -11.73 -1.15 1.64
C MET A 85 -11.93 -2.21 0.55
N MET A 86 -11.01 -3.18 0.46
CA MET A 86 -11.07 -4.25 -0.54
C MET A 86 -12.24 -5.20 -0.30
N ALA A 87 -12.57 -5.49 0.96
CA ALA A 87 -13.80 -6.20 1.32
C ALA A 87 -15.06 -5.42 0.89
N ALA A 88 -15.08 -4.09 1.12
CA ALA A 88 -16.19 -3.24 0.72
C ALA A 88 -16.39 -3.20 -0.81
N PHE A 89 -15.32 -3.35 -1.59
CA PHE A 89 -15.37 -3.47 -3.05
C PHE A 89 -15.64 -4.90 -3.56
N GLY A 90 -16.01 -5.82 -2.68
CA GLY A 90 -16.36 -7.20 -3.04
C GLY A 90 -15.19 -8.17 -3.16
N SER A 91 -13.95 -7.72 -2.90
CA SER A 91 -12.73 -8.54 -2.91
C SER A 91 -12.29 -8.95 -1.50
N VAL A 92 -13.18 -9.59 -0.74
CA VAL A 92 -12.95 -10.00 0.66
C VAL A 92 -11.71 -10.90 0.82
N TRP A 93 -11.41 -11.74 -0.18
CA TRP A 93 -10.22 -12.59 -0.17
C TRP A 93 -8.92 -11.77 -0.09
N PHE A 94 -8.89 -10.57 -0.69
CA PHE A 94 -7.72 -9.72 -0.69
C PHE A 94 -7.48 -9.08 0.68
N SER A 95 -8.51 -8.98 1.53
CA SER A 95 -8.35 -8.57 2.93
C SER A 95 -7.42 -9.52 3.70
N ALA A 96 -7.53 -10.83 3.46
CA ALA A 96 -6.63 -11.81 4.08
C ALA A 96 -5.18 -11.64 3.60
N VAL A 97 -5.00 -11.35 2.30
CA VAL A 97 -3.69 -11.02 1.72
C VAL A 97 -3.12 -9.77 2.39
N MET A 98 -3.92 -8.71 2.54
CA MET A 98 -3.49 -7.49 3.20
C MET A 98 -3.09 -7.70 4.66
N LEU A 99 -3.83 -8.50 5.42
CA LEU A 99 -3.42 -8.85 6.78
C LEU A 99 -2.04 -9.53 6.81
N ALA A 100 -1.78 -10.47 5.90
CA ALA A 100 -0.47 -11.11 5.78
C ALA A 100 0.62 -10.10 5.40
N VAL A 101 0.37 -9.21 4.43
CA VAL A 101 1.30 -8.13 4.05
C VAL A 101 1.59 -7.21 5.24
N GLY A 102 0.57 -6.82 6.01
CA GLY A 102 0.73 -6.00 7.20
C GLY A 102 1.65 -6.65 8.23
N VAL A 103 1.48 -7.96 8.48
CA VAL A 103 2.37 -8.72 9.37
C VAL A 103 3.80 -8.77 8.83
N ILE A 104 3.99 -9.08 7.55
CA ILE A 104 5.32 -9.13 6.93
C ILE A 104 6.02 -7.76 7.03
N CYS A 105 5.30 -6.67 6.73
CA CYS A 105 5.84 -5.32 6.84
C CYS A 105 6.23 -4.95 8.28
N GLU A 106 5.44 -5.33 9.28
CA GLU A 106 5.82 -5.13 10.69
C GLU A 106 7.05 -5.97 11.07
N LEU A 107 7.18 -7.20 10.57
CA LEU A 107 8.37 -8.04 10.76
C LEU A 107 9.62 -7.39 10.16
N VAL A 108 9.52 -6.84 8.94
CA VAL A 108 10.61 -6.09 8.29
C VAL A 108 10.96 -4.82 9.08
N MET A 109 9.98 -4.23 9.75
CA MET A 109 10.15 -3.03 10.56
C MET A 109 10.52 -3.33 12.03
N LEU A 110 10.81 -4.57 12.40
CA LEU A 110 11.27 -4.92 13.75
C LEU A 110 12.59 -4.21 14.11
N GLY A 111 12.70 -3.77 15.36
CA GLY A 111 13.90 -3.13 15.89
C GLY A 111 13.79 -1.61 16.04
N ASP A 112 14.65 -1.06 16.88
CA ASP A 112 14.53 0.30 17.36
C ASP A 112 14.60 1.35 16.24
N ALA A 113 13.79 2.39 16.40
CA ALA A 113 13.75 3.56 15.53
C ALA A 113 13.42 3.28 14.04
N ALA A 114 12.85 2.12 13.70
CA ALA A 114 12.49 1.77 12.31
C ALA A 114 11.69 2.87 11.60
N TYR A 115 10.65 3.40 12.26
CA TYR A 115 9.81 4.46 11.72
C TYR A 115 10.41 5.87 11.86
N LYS A 116 11.44 6.04 12.70
CA LYS A 116 12.14 7.33 12.87
C LYS A 116 13.26 7.51 11.84
N ASN A 117 13.84 6.42 11.36
CA ASN A 117 14.85 6.45 10.31
C ASN A 117 14.16 6.52 8.93
N PRO A 118 14.33 7.61 8.16
CA PRO A 118 13.70 7.76 6.85
C PRO A 118 14.03 6.63 5.87
N LEU A 119 15.24 6.06 5.95
CA LEU A 119 15.66 4.98 5.05
C LEU A 119 14.89 3.69 5.36
N ARG A 120 14.80 3.30 6.64
CA ARG A 120 14.05 2.11 7.07
C ARG A 120 12.56 2.28 6.78
N ASN A 121 12.01 3.45 7.05
CA ASN A 121 10.61 3.78 6.74
C ASN A 121 10.32 3.69 5.23
N GLY A 122 11.24 4.17 4.39
CA GLY A 122 11.15 4.04 2.94
C GLY A 122 11.21 2.58 2.47
N ILE A 123 12.09 1.76 3.05
CA ILE A 123 12.16 0.32 2.76
C ILE A 123 10.83 -0.36 3.10
N GLY A 124 10.28 -0.11 4.29
CA GLY A 124 8.97 -0.64 4.68
C GLY A 124 7.87 -0.24 3.71
N TYR A 125 7.89 1.01 3.23
CA TYR A 125 6.91 1.52 2.28
C TYR A 125 7.00 0.82 0.93
N VAL A 126 8.22 0.69 0.39
CA VAL A 126 8.47 -0.03 -0.87
C VAL A 126 8.03 -1.49 -0.75
N VAL A 127 8.41 -2.18 0.34
CA VAL A 127 8.01 -3.57 0.58
C VAL A 127 6.48 -3.71 0.63
N TYR A 128 5.78 -2.81 1.32
CA TYR A 128 4.31 -2.82 1.40
C TYR A 128 3.66 -2.78 0.00
N TRP A 129 4.11 -1.87 -0.86
CA TRP A 129 3.53 -1.72 -2.20
C TRP A 129 3.94 -2.81 -3.19
N THR A 130 5.16 -3.34 -3.08
CA THR A 130 5.58 -4.51 -3.85
C THR A 130 4.78 -5.74 -3.47
N LEU A 131 4.58 -5.99 -2.17
CA LEU A 131 3.75 -7.10 -1.69
C LEU A 131 2.29 -6.92 -2.05
N TYR A 132 1.77 -5.68 -2.05
CA TYR A 132 0.44 -5.38 -2.57
C TYR A 132 0.31 -5.78 -4.04
N ALA A 133 1.27 -5.37 -4.89
CA ALA A 133 1.28 -5.71 -6.32
C ALA A 133 1.30 -7.23 -6.57
N TRP A 134 2.17 -7.96 -5.86
CA TRP A 134 2.23 -9.42 -5.97
C TRP A 134 0.98 -10.08 -5.43
N GLY A 135 0.42 -9.55 -4.33
CA GLY A 135 -0.82 -10.01 -3.73
C GLY A 135 -2.00 -9.98 -4.71
N SER A 136 -2.03 -8.98 -5.61
CA SER A 136 -3.07 -8.85 -6.63
C SER A 136 -3.04 -9.96 -7.68
N SER A 137 -1.92 -10.68 -7.82
CA SER A 137 -1.78 -11.79 -8.78
C SER A 137 -2.24 -13.15 -8.21
N ILE A 138 -2.33 -13.28 -6.87
CA ILE A 138 -2.61 -14.55 -6.17
C ILE A 138 -3.85 -15.30 -6.71
N PRO A 139 -5.02 -14.66 -6.95
CA PRO A 139 -6.19 -15.38 -7.44
C PRO A 139 -5.98 -16.01 -8.80
N LEU A 140 -5.21 -15.38 -9.69
CA LEU A 140 -4.97 -15.92 -11.02
C LEU A 140 -3.99 -17.10 -11.02
N PHE A 141 -3.13 -17.21 -10.00
CA PHE A 141 -2.26 -18.37 -9.81
C PHE A 141 -2.96 -19.55 -9.14
N PHE A 142 -3.77 -19.29 -8.12
CA PHE A 142 -4.32 -20.36 -7.26
C PHE A 142 -5.82 -20.64 -7.46
N PHE A 143 -6.58 -19.64 -7.90
CA PHE A 143 -8.05 -19.67 -7.95
C PHE A 143 -8.59 -19.13 -9.29
N LYS A 144 -7.85 -19.34 -10.39
CA LYS A 144 -8.08 -18.68 -11.68
C LYS A 144 -9.52 -18.77 -12.15
N GLU A 145 -10.07 -19.98 -12.22
CA GLU A 145 -11.42 -20.21 -12.74
C GLU A 145 -12.49 -19.53 -11.88
N GLN A 146 -12.40 -19.67 -10.56
CA GLN A 146 -13.32 -19.04 -9.61
C GLN A 146 -13.22 -17.51 -9.68
N TYR A 147 -12.01 -16.97 -9.81
CA TYR A 147 -11.78 -15.54 -9.93
C TYR A 147 -12.35 -14.99 -11.24
N LEU A 148 -12.03 -15.60 -12.38
CA LEU A 148 -12.58 -15.19 -13.67
C LEU A 148 -14.11 -15.30 -13.72
N LYS A 149 -14.70 -16.32 -13.08
CA LYS A 149 -16.15 -16.44 -12.93
C LYS A 149 -16.73 -15.31 -12.06
N SER A 150 -16.03 -14.93 -11.00
CA SER A 150 -16.43 -13.83 -10.10
C SER A 150 -16.41 -12.47 -10.79
N LEU A 151 -15.54 -12.27 -11.80
CA LEU A 151 -15.53 -11.08 -12.64
C LEU A 151 -16.74 -11.02 -13.58
N GLY A 152 -17.38 -12.16 -13.85
CA GLY A 152 -18.63 -12.28 -14.60
C GLY A 152 -18.60 -11.51 -15.92
N ASP A 153 -19.67 -10.75 -16.16
CA ASP A 153 -19.83 -9.87 -17.32
C ASP A 153 -19.29 -8.45 -17.08
N SER A 154 -18.74 -8.17 -15.89
CA SER A 154 -18.10 -6.87 -15.61
C SER A 154 -16.81 -6.68 -16.42
N TYR A 155 -16.28 -7.74 -17.00
CA TYR A 155 -15.13 -7.73 -17.90
C TYR A 155 -15.50 -8.31 -19.26
N THR A 156 -15.08 -7.64 -20.33
CA THR A 156 -15.09 -8.23 -21.68
C THR A 156 -14.13 -9.41 -21.74
N GLU A 157 -14.35 -10.34 -22.68
CA GLU A 157 -13.44 -11.47 -22.86
C GLU A 157 -12.01 -11.02 -23.15
N GLU A 158 -11.84 -9.98 -23.97
CA GLU A 158 -10.54 -9.33 -24.23
C GLU A 158 -9.93 -8.74 -22.94
N GLY A 159 -10.74 -8.13 -22.08
CA GLY A 159 -10.33 -7.61 -20.79
C GLY A 159 -9.85 -8.72 -19.84
N LYS A 160 -10.54 -9.87 -19.82
CA LYS A 160 -10.13 -11.06 -19.05
C LYS A 160 -8.81 -11.63 -19.57
N GLN A 161 -8.64 -11.74 -20.88
CA GLN A 161 -7.37 -12.21 -21.47
C GLN A 161 -6.21 -11.27 -21.14
N THR A 162 -6.44 -9.96 -21.20
CA THR A 162 -5.44 -8.95 -20.81
C THR A 162 -5.10 -9.09 -19.32
N LEU A 163 -6.08 -9.26 -18.45
CA LEU A 163 -5.87 -9.48 -17.02
C LEU A 163 -5.03 -10.75 -16.75
N ILE A 164 -5.35 -11.86 -17.43
CA ILE A 164 -4.58 -13.12 -17.33
C ILE A 164 -3.15 -12.92 -17.79
N HIS A 165 -2.92 -12.15 -18.86
CA HIS A 165 -1.57 -11.88 -19.35
C HIS A 165 -0.71 -11.14 -18.32
N PHE A 166 -1.24 -10.10 -17.68
CA PHE A 166 -0.46 -9.26 -16.76
C PHE A 166 -0.34 -9.84 -15.34
N TYR A 167 -1.38 -10.51 -14.84
CA TYR A 167 -1.43 -10.99 -13.44
C TYR A 167 -1.35 -12.52 -13.33
N GLY A 168 -1.42 -13.25 -14.44
CA GLY A 168 -1.35 -14.72 -14.46
C GLY A 168 0.02 -15.28 -14.82
N SER A 169 1.01 -14.43 -15.11
CA SER A 169 2.37 -14.85 -15.47
C SER A 169 3.40 -14.29 -14.48
N VAL A 170 4.41 -15.11 -14.15
CA VAL A 170 5.40 -14.79 -13.10
C VAL A 170 6.30 -13.63 -13.52
N ASP A 171 6.69 -13.60 -14.79
CA ASP A 171 7.46 -12.52 -15.41
C ASP A 171 6.75 -11.16 -15.31
N MET A 172 5.45 -11.11 -15.60
CA MET A 172 4.68 -9.87 -15.49
C MET A 172 4.43 -9.48 -14.03
N MET A 173 4.15 -10.45 -13.15
CA MET A 173 4.05 -10.19 -11.71
C MET A 173 5.35 -9.57 -11.15
N LEU A 174 6.50 -10.10 -11.54
CA LEU A 174 7.81 -9.56 -11.15
C LEU A 174 8.02 -8.15 -11.73
N LEU A 175 7.65 -7.92 -12.99
CA LEU A 175 7.74 -6.62 -13.64
C LEU A 175 6.86 -5.56 -12.96
N ILE A 176 5.59 -5.87 -12.67
CA ILE A 176 4.65 -4.99 -11.96
C ILE A 176 5.19 -4.70 -10.55
N GLY A 177 5.72 -5.72 -9.86
CA GLY A 177 6.35 -5.55 -8.55
C GLY A 177 7.57 -4.63 -8.58
N LEU A 178 8.42 -4.77 -9.60
CA LEU A 178 9.60 -3.93 -9.80
C LEU A 178 9.20 -2.48 -10.09
N ILE A 179 8.25 -2.25 -11.00
CA ILE A 179 7.73 -0.92 -11.33
C ILE A 179 7.11 -0.26 -10.09
N SER A 180 6.31 -1.04 -9.34
CA SER A 180 5.70 -0.58 -8.10
C SER A 180 6.75 -0.21 -7.06
N ALA A 181 7.81 -1.00 -6.92
CA ALA A 181 8.91 -0.71 -6.00
C ALA A 181 9.63 0.59 -6.37
N VAL A 182 9.95 0.78 -7.65
CA VAL A 182 10.62 1.98 -8.17
C VAL A 182 9.76 3.22 -7.96
N LEU A 183 8.48 3.17 -8.33
CA LEU A 183 7.57 4.30 -8.16
C LEU A 183 7.27 4.60 -6.69
N ALA A 184 7.15 3.59 -5.84
CA ALA A 184 7.03 3.77 -4.40
C ALA A 184 8.27 4.46 -3.80
N ALA A 185 9.47 4.06 -4.23
CA ALA A 185 10.72 4.67 -3.79
C ALA A 185 10.84 6.13 -4.25
N LEU A 186 10.49 6.41 -5.51
CA LEU A 186 10.46 7.77 -6.06
C LEU A 186 9.44 8.66 -5.35
N GLY A 187 8.23 8.14 -5.10
CA GLY A 187 7.17 8.83 -4.37
C GLY A 187 7.58 9.12 -2.94
N PHE A 188 8.21 8.15 -2.27
CA PHE A 188 8.72 8.34 -0.92
C PHE A 188 9.83 9.39 -0.88
N TRP A 189 10.76 9.35 -1.84
CA TRP A 189 11.83 10.35 -1.94
C TRP A 189 11.28 11.76 -2.18
N ALA A 190 10.40 11.93 -3.18
CA ALA A 190 9.76 13.19 -3.49
C ALA A 190 8.92 13.71 -2.31
N GLY A 191 8.12 12.85 -1.69
CA GLY A 191 7.34 13.16 -0.50
C GLY A 191 8.21 13.58 0.68
N MET A 192 9.39 12.96 0.85
CA MET A 192 10.31 13.29 1.94
C MET A 192 10.98 14.65 1.72
N LEU A 193 11.29 15.03 0.48
CA LEU A 193 11.75 16.37 0.14
C LEU A 193 10.69 17.41 0.49
N PHE A 194 9.44 17.16 0.12
CA PHE A 194 8.32 18.05 0.41
C PHE A 194 8.07 18.18 1.93
N PHE A 195 8.12 17.06 2.65
CA PHE A 195 7.99 17.00 4.10
C PHE A 195 9.06 17.82 4.81
N LYS A 196 10.33 17.66 4.44
CA LYS A 196 11.45 18.42 5.02
C LYS A 196 11.35 19.92 4.71
N LYS A 197 10.90 20.28 3.51
CA LYS A 197 10.85 21.68 3.05
C LYS A 197 9.68 22.46 3.65
N HIS A 198 8.49 21.87 3.72
CA HIS A 198 7.25 22.57 4.08
C HIS A 198 6.67 22.13 5.43
N ILE A 199 6.56 20.83 5.70
CA ILE A 199 5.82 20.33 6.87
C ILE A 199 6.65 20.42 8.15
N LYS A 200 7.90 19.97 8.13
CA LYS A 200 8.79 20.03 9.28
C LYS A 200 9.10 21.49 9.67
N LYS A 201 9.23 22.38 8.68
CA LYS A 201 9.42 23.82 8.94
C LYS A 201 8.17 24.49 9.54
N ALA A 202 6.98 24.01 9.20
CA ALA A 202 5.72 24.50 9.74
C ALA A 202 5.34 23.92 11.12
N LYS A 203 6.15 23.01 11.70
CA LYS A 203 5.87 22.30 12.97
C LYS A 203 4.53 21.55 12.99
N LEU A 204 4.04 21.11 11.82
CA LEU A 204 2.76 20.42 11.66
C LEU A 204 2.84 18.90 11.91
N ALA A 205 4.05 18.36 12.09
CA ALA A 205 4.36 16.97 12.37
C ALA A 205 5.44 16.86 13.44
#